data_AF-A0A957ITV0-F1
#
_entry.id   AF-A0A957ITV0-F1
#
_cell.length_a   1.000
_cell.length_b   1.000
_cell.length_c   1.000
_cell.angle_alpha   90.00
_cell.angle_beta   90.00
_cell.angle_gamma   90.00
#
_symmetry.space_group_name_H-M   'P 1'
#
loop_
_entity.id
_entity.type
_entity.pdbx_description
1 polymer ?
#
loop_
_entity_poly.entity_id
_entity_poly.type
_entity_poly.pdbx_seq_one_letter_code
_entity_poly.pdbx_strand_id
1 'polypeptide(L)'
;IFQYVADFNAFRDDAHMAAWSGYDVMGYAWEAFSLVRGGTGKTAVSIYEQIAYRGYTRDEYAHALTQLHARGWLEQERPGSYFVTPAGQAVWDDVEQLTNSYFYRPWQILSNKELAKLESLLVQLRDELGK
;
A
#
# COMPACT_ATOMS: atom_id res chain seq x y z
N ILE A 1 -10.21 -17.75 15.51
CA ILE A 1 -9.58 -16.43 15.81
C ILE A 1 -8.45 -16.15 14.83
N PHE A 2 -7.40 -16.98 14.74
CA PHE A 2 -6.30 -16.75 13.78
C PHE A 2 -6.74 -16.59 12.33
N GLN A 3 -7.64 -17.45 11.84
CA GLN A 3 -8.22 -17.30 10.49
C GLN A 3 -8.87 -15.93 10.30
N TYR A 4 -9.72 -15.50 11.23
CA TYR A 4 -10.38 -14.20 11.13
C TYR A 4 -9.41 -13.02 11.15
N VAL A 5 -8.31 -13.11 11.92
CA VAL A 5 -7.26 -12.08 11.89
C VAL A 5 -6.55 -12.06 10.53
N ALA A 6 -6.25 -13.22 9.96
CA ALA A 6 -5.69 -13.33 8.62
C ALA A 6 -6.66 -12.78 7.56
N ASP A 7 -7.97 -13.08 7.70
CA ASP A 7 -9.02 -12.57 6.82
C ASP A 7 -9.11 -11.04 6.88
N PHE A 8 -8.97 -10.43 8.06
CA PHE A 8 -8.93 -8.98 8.18
C PHE A 8 -7.73 -8.36 7.47
N ASN A 9 -6.55 -8.97 7.58
CA ASN A 9 -5.36 -8.51 6.86
C ASN A 9 -5.55 -8.64 5.34
N ALA A 10 -6.01 -9.80 4.87
CA ALA A 10 -6.29 -10.04 3.45
C ALA A 10 -7.36 -9.07 2.93
N PHE A 11 -8.41 -8.80 3.71
CA PHE A 11 -9.44 -7.84 3.33
C PHE A 11 -8.90 -6.41 3.22
N ARG A 12 -7.96 -6.00 4.08
CA ARG A 12 -7.29 -4.69 3.95
C ARG A 12 -6.44 -4.62 2.69
N ASP A 13 -5.77 -5.70 2.32
CA ASP A 13 -5.02 -5.80 1.07
C ASP A 13 -5.95 -5.72 -0.15
N ASP A 14 -7.06 -6.47 -0.14
CA ASP A 14 -8.08 -6.43 -1.20
C ASP A 14 -8.70 -5.04 -1.34
N ALA A 15 -9.01 -4.37 -0.23
CA ALA A 15 -9.49 -3.00 -0.22
C ALA A 15 -8.46 -2.04 -0.83
N HIS A 16 -7.17 -2.22 -0.53
CA HIS A 16 -6.10 -1.41 -1.10
C HIS A 16 -5.97 -1.66 -2.61
N MET A 17 -5.97 -2.93 -3.02
CA MET A 17 -5.98 -3.35 -4.43
C MET A 17 -7.13 -2.73 -5.21
N ALA A 18 -8.35 -2.80 -4.66
CA ALA A 18 -9.52 -2.18 -5.27
C ALA A 18 -9.35 -0.66 -5.40
N ALA A 19 -8.77 0.01 -4.40
CA ALA A 19 -8.60 1.46 -4.38
C ALA A 19 -7.61 1.97 -5.45
N TRP A 20 -6.46 1.31 -5.64
CA TRP A 20 -5.50 1.73 -6.66
C TRP A 20 -5.80 1.18 -8.06
N SER A 21 -6.63 0.13 -8.18
CA SER A 21 -6.93 -0.51 -9.48
C SER A 21 -7.49 0.45 -10.53
N GLY A 22 -8.19 1.51 -10.11
CA GLY A 22 -8.79 2.51 -11.00
C GLY A 22 -7.79 3.41 -11.72
N TYR A 23 -6.51 3.42 -11.31
CA TYR A 23 -5.48 4.24 -11.93
C TYR A 23 -4.77 3.56 -13.12
N ASP A 24 -5.21 2.36 -13.52
CA ASP A 24 -4.63 1.62 -14.66
C ASP A 24 -3.11 1.42 -14.54
N VAL A 25 -2.66 1.00 -13.35
CA VAL A 25 -1.26 0.65 -13.06
C VAL A 25 -1.18 -0.83 -12.73
N MET A 26 -0.18 -1.53 -13.28
CA MET A 26 0.06 -2.93 -12.93
C MET A 26 0.51 -3.07 -11.47
N GLY A 27 0.12 -4.15 -10.79
CA GLY A 27 0.41 -4.33 -9.35
C GLY A 27 1.89 -4.19 -8.98
N TYR A 28 2.81 -4.73 -9.79
CA TYR A 28 4.26 -4.61 -9.55
C TYR A 28 4.78 -3.18 -9.72
N ALA A 29 4.14 -2.39 -10.59
CA ALA A 29 4.46 -0.98 -10.76
C ALA A 29 3.93 -0.15 -9.59
N TRP A 30 2.74 -0.48 -9.05
CA TRP A 30 2.24 0.12 -7.82
C TRP A 30 3.12 -0.20 -6.60
N GLU A 31 3.61 -1.44 -6.49
CA GLU A 31 4.55 -1.83 -5.44
C GLU A 31 5.91 -1.12 -5.60
N ALA A 32 6.41 -0.96 -6.83
CA ALA A 32 7.59 -0.13 -7.09
C ALA A 32 7.36 1.34 -6.68
N PHE A 33 6.19 1.90 -6.98
CA PHE A 33 5.81 3.25 -6.58
C PHE A 33 5.79 3.41 -5.05
N SER A 34 5.24 2.43 -4.31
CA SER A 34 5.19 2.47 -2.84
C SER A 34 6.60 2.49 -2.21
N LEU A 35 7.56 1.75 -2.79
CA LEU A 35 8.96 1.74 -2.35
C LEU A 35 9.66 3.07 -2.63
N VAL A 36 9.41 3.72 -3.78
CA VAL A 36 9.95 5.05 -4.08
C VAL A 36 9.37 6.08 -3.11
N ARG A 37 8.05 6.06 -2.90
CA ARG A 37 7.34 6.96 -1.98
C ARG A 37 7.77 6.78 -0.53
N GLY A 38 8.03 5.54 -0.10
CA GLY A 38 8.60 5.21 1.21
C GLY A 38 10.10 5.52 1.35
N GLY A 39 10.76 5.90 0.26
CA GLY A 39 12.20 6.23 0.24
C GLY A 39 13.13 5.02 0.32
N THR A 40 12.59 3.79 0.30
CA THR A 40 13.37 2.55 0.41
C THR A 40 13.84 2.01 -0.94
N GLY A 41 13.20 2.39 -2.06
CA GLY A 41 13.61 1.96 -3.40
C GLY A 41 13.61 3.12 -4.40
N LYS A 42 14.77 3.68 -4.71
CA LYS A 42 14.89 4.82 -5.65
C LYS A 42 15.24 4.42 -7.09
N THR A 43 15.80 3.23 -7.28
CA THR A 43 16.27 2.71 -8.57
C THR A 43 15.71 1.32 -8.83
N ALA A 44 15.63 0.92 -10.11
CA ALA A 44 15.19 -0.42 -10.48
C ALA A 44 16.03 -1.54 -9.84
N VAL A 45 17.34 -1.31 -9.66
CA VAL A 45 18.24 -2.23 -8.95
C VAL A 45 17.82 -2.36 -7.48
N SER A 46 17.68 -1.24 -6.77
CA SER A 46 17.32 -1.26 -5.35
C SER A 46 15.93 -1.85 -5.09
N ILE A 47 14.99 -1.68 -6.03
CA ILE A 47 13.65 -2.24 -5.96
C ILE A 47 13.72 -3.75 -6.19
N TYR A 48 14.39 -4.19 -7.25
CA TYR A 48 14.56 -5.61 -7.54
C TYR A 48 15.21 -6.35 -6.37
N GLU A 49 16.26 -5.80 -5.76
CA GLU A 49 16.94 -6.44 -4.62
C GLU A 49 16.00 -6.66 -3.41
N GLN A 50 15.01 -5.78 -3.21
CA GLN A 50 14.04 -5.90 -2.11
C GLN A 50 12.90 -6.87 -2.40
N ILE A 51 12.41 -6.88 -3.64
CA ILE A 51 11.20 -7.62 -4.01
C ILE A 51 11.42 -8.58 -5.18
N ALA A 52 12.63 -9.14 -5.32
CA ALA A 52 12.97 -10.14 -6.34
C ALA A 52 12.05 -11.38 -6.28
N TYR A 53 11.60 -11.75 -5.08
CA TYR A 53 10.69 -12.87 -4.86
C TYR A 53 9.32 -12.70 -5.55
N ARG A 54 8.98 -11.49 -6.01
CA ARG A 54 7.78 -11.22 -6.82
C ARG A 54 7.89 -11.73 -8.26
N GLY A 55 9.09 -12.09 -8.71
CA GLY A 55 9.31 -12.72 -10.03
C GLY A 55 9.50 -11.75 -11.20
N TYR A 56 9.53 -10.44 -10.97
CA TYR A 56 9.80 -9.43 -12.00
C TYR A 56 11.29 -9.10 -12.11
N THR A 57 11.72 -8.81 -13.33
CA THR A 57 13.09 -8.46 -13.69
C THR A 57 13.43 -7.00 -13.37
N ARG A 58 14.73 -6.69 -13.33
CA ARG A 58 15.21 -5.30 -13.21
C ARG A 58 14.72 -4.41 -14.35
N ASP A 59 14.63 -4.94 -15.56
CA ASP A 59 14.19 -4.18 -16.73
C ASP A 59 12.68 -3.86 -16.66
N GLU A 60 11.86 -4.79 -16.15
CA GLU A 60 10.44 -4.53 -15.87
C GLU A 60 10.26 -3.43 -14.83
N TYR A 61 11.06 -3.43 -13.75
CA TYR A 61 11.03 -2.33 -12.78
C TYR A 61 11.54 -1.00 -13.35
N ALA A 62 12.58 -1.02 -14.20
CA ALA A 62 13.04 0.19 -14.89
C ALA A 62 11.96 0.75 -15.83
N HIS A 63 11.23 -0.12 -16.52
CA HIS A 63 10.10 0.25 -17.35
C HIS A 63 8.95 0.84 -16.51
N ALA A 64 8.58 0.19 -15.40
CA ALA A 64 7.56 0.69 -14.48
C ALA A 64 7.89 2.10 -13.95
N LEU A 65 9.14 2.32 -13.50
CA LEU A 65 9.58 3.64 -13.03
C LEU A 65 9.50 4.71 -14.12
N THR A 66 9.84 4.35 -15.36
CA THR A 66 9.71 5.25 -16.52
C THR A 66 8.25 5.60 -16.79
N GLN A 67 7.32 4.63 -16.70
CA GLN A 67 5.89 4.90 -16.85
C GLN A 67 5.34 5.80 -15.75
N LEU A 68 5.73 5.55 -14.50
CA LEU A 68 5.31 6.36 -13.35
C LEU A 68 5.86 7.80 -13.44
N HIS A 69 7.06 7.96 -13.97
CA HIS A 69 7.62 9.27 -14.29
C HIS A 69 6.86 9.97 -15.42
N ALA A 70 6.55 9.26 -16.50
CA ALA A 70 5.75 9.80 -17.60
C ALA A 70 4.34 10.25 -17.18
N ARG A 71 3.78 9.64 -16.12
CA ARG A 71 2.52 10.05 -15.47
C ARG A 71 2.66 11.28 -14.57
N GLY A 72 3.88 11.77 -14.34
CA GLY A 72 4.18 12.86 -13.44
C GLY A 72 4.09 12.49 -11.96
N TRP A 73 4.04 11.20 -11.62
CA TRP A 73 3.97 10.73 -10.23
C TRP A 73 5.36 10.60 -9.59
N LEU A 74 6.37 10.35 -10.43
CA LEU A 74 7.77 10.33 -10.06
C LEU A 74 8.56 11.37 -10.84
N GLU A 75 9.64 11.86 -10.25
CA GLU A 75 10.61 12.75 -10.87
C GLU A 75 12.02 12.20 -10.67
N GLN A 76 12.94 12.49 -11.60
CA GLN A 76 14.32 12.06 -11.48
C GLN A 76 15.14 13.00 -10.61
N GLU A 77 15.78 12.46 -9.57
CA GLU A 77 16.82 13.16 -8.81
C GLU A 77 18.15 13.15 -9.60
N ARG A 78 18.42 12.01 -10.26
CA ARG A 78 19.54 11.75 -11.16
C ARG A 78 19.13 10.62 -12.11
N PRO A 79 19.82 10.40 -13.24
CA PRO A 79 19.42 9.38 -14.21
C PRO A 79 19.17 8.01 -13.56
N GLY A 80 17.94 7.49 -13.70
CA GLY A 80 17.52 6.20 -13.15
C GLY A 80 17.21 6.17 -11.64
N SER A 81 17.28 7.31 -10.96
CA SER A 81 16.92 7.47 -9.53
C SER A 81 15.74 8.41 -9.37
N TYR A 82 14.70 7.94 -8.68
CA TYR A 82 13.41 8.63 -8.61
C TYR A 82 13.05 9.06 -7.19
N PHE A 83 12.22 10.09 -7.11
CA PHE A 83 11.49 10.50 -5.91
C PHE A 83 10.04 10.81 -6.27
N VAL A 84 9.16 10.74 -5.27
CA VAL A 84 7.72 11.01 -5.46
C VAL A 84 7.47 12.51 -5.65
N THR A 85 6.62 12.87 -6.62
CA THR A 85 6.19 14.26 -6.83
C THR A 85 5.01 14.60 -5.92
N PRO A 86 4.65 15.89 -5.76
CA PRO A 86 3.40 16.26 -5.10
C PRO A 86 2.16 15.63 -5.73
N ALA A 87 2.12 15.48 -7.06
CA ALA A 87 1.02 14.82 -7.76
C ALA A 87 0.96 13.31 -7.47
N GLY A 88 2.11 12.64 -7.42
CA GLY A 88 2.18 11.24 -6.98
C GLY A 88 1.75 11.07 -5.53
N GLN A 89 2.15 11.98 -4.64
CA GLN A 89 1.73 11.92 -3.24
C GLN A 89 0.21 12.12 -3.09
N ALA A 90 -0.39 13.04 -3.87
CA ALA A 90 -1.85 13.22 -3.88
C ALA A 90 -2.58 11.94 -4.32
N VAL A 91 -2.10 11.26 -5.37
CA VAL A 91 -2.66 9.97 -5.81
C VAL A 91 -2.56 8.92 -4.70
N TRP A 92 -1.42 8.85 -4.00
CA TRP A 92 -1.26 7.95 -2.86
C TRP A 92 -2.27 8.24 -1.75
N ASP A 93 -2.45 9.52 -1.40
CA ASP A 93 -3.35 9.94 -0.33
C ASP A 93 -4.82 9.63 -0.69
N ASP A 94 -5.21 9.84 -1.94
CA ASP A 94 -6.54 9.47 -2.47
C ASP A 94 -6.77 7.96 -2.38
N VAL A 95 -5.78 7.15 -2.76
CA VAL A 95 -5.85 5.68 -2.63
C VAL A 95 -6.00 5.28 -1.16
N GLU A 96 -5.23 5.85 -0.24
CA GLU A 96 -5.33 5.51 1.18
C GLU A 96 -6.69 5.92 1.77
N GLN A 97 -7.22 7.09 1.38
CA GLN A 97 -8.54 7.52 1.80
C GLN A 97 -9.63 6.56 1.30
N LEU A 98 -9.57 6.17 0.02
CA LEU A 98 -10.53 5.23 -0.56
C LEU A 98 -10.40 3.84 0.04
N THR A 99 -9.17 3.39 0.30
CA THR A 99 -8.89 2.13 0.97
C THR A 99 -9.52 2.12 2.36
N ASN A 100 -9.35 3.18 3.13
CA ASN A 100 -9.98 3.34 4.43
C ASN A 100 -11.51 3.33 4.31
N SER A 101 -12.08 4.01 3.30
CA SER A 101 -13.53 3.96 3.07
C SER A 101 -14.02 2.54 2.79
N TYR A 102 -13.31 1.74 1.99
CA TYR A 102 -13.67 0.35 1.72
C TYR A 102 -13.50 -0.53 2.96
N PHE A 103 -12.37 -0.41 3.64
CA PHE A 103 -12.05 -1.23 4.80
C PHE A 103 -12.95 -0.94 6.00
N TYR A 104 -13.32 0.34 6.23
CA TYR A 104 -14.15 0.73 7.37
C TYR A 104 -15.66 0.59 7.13
N ARG A 105 -16.10 0.43 5.89
CA ARG A 105 -17.54 0.30 5.58
C ARG A 105 -18.22 -0.90 6.25
N PRO A 106 -17.65 -2.11 6.30
CA PRO A 106 -18.29 -3.25 6.98
C PRO A 106 -18.51 -3.03 8.48
N TRP A 107 -17.75 -2.15 9.12
CA TRP A 107 -17.85 -1.86 10.56
C TRP A 107 -19.11 -1.06 10.92
N GLN A 108 -19.75 -0.43 9.93
CA GLN A 108 -20.98 0.34 10.12
C GLN A 108 -22.18 -0.52 10.59
N ILE A 109 -22.06 -1.85 10.53
CA ILE A 109 -23.07 -2.75 11.09
C ILE A 109 -23.06 -2.76 12.63
N LEU A 110 -21.97 -2.33 13.26
CA LEU A 110 -21.80 -2.34 14.70
C LEU A 110 -22.35 -1.05 15.30
N SER A 111 -23.11 -1.18 16.38
CA SER A 111 -23.50 -0.04 17.22
C SER A 111 -22.31 0.52 18.00
N ASN A 112 -22.43 1.77 18.48
CA ASN A 112 -21.40 2.39 19.33
C ASN A 112 -21.06 1.55 20.57
N LYS A 113 -22.05 0.83 21.13
CA LYS A 113 -21.84 -0.06 22.29
C LYS A 113 -20.99 -1.28 21.91
N GLU A 114 -21.23 -1.86 20.74
CA GLU A 114 -20.46 -3.00 20.23
C GLU A 114 -19.04 -2.58 19.85
N LEU A 115 -18.87 -1.42 19.23
CA LEU A 115 -17.55 -0.85 18.94
C LEU A 115 -16.73 -0.61 20.21
N ALA A 116 -17.32 0.02 21.23
CA ALA A 116 -16.65 0.23 22.52
C ALA A 116 -16.28 -1.10 23.21
N LYS A 117 -17.14 -2.12 23.09
CA LYS A 117 -16.84 -3.45 23.62
C LYS A 117 -15.70 -4.11 22.86
N LEU A 118 -15.69 -4.02 21.53
CA LEU A 118 -14.63 -4.55 20.69
C LEU A 118 -13.28 -3.88 21.00
N GLU A 119 -13.25 -2.55 21.09
CA GLU A 119 -12.07 -1.78 21.47
C GLU A 119 -11.50 -2.26 22.82
N SER A 120 -12.35 -2.39 23.83
CA SER A 120 -11.94 -2.88 25.16
C SER A 120 -11.31 -4.29 25.09
N LEU A 121 -11.87 -5.19 24.28
CA LEU A 121 -11.32 -6.54 24.10
C LEU A 121 -9.99 -6.53 23.35
N LEU A 122 -9.84 -5.69 22.32
CA LEU A 122 -8.60 -5.55 21.56
C LEU A 122 -7.47 -4.95 22.41
N VAL A 123 -7.78 -3.96 23.26
CA VAL A 123 -6.82 -3.38 24.21
C VAL A 123 -6.32 -4.43 25.21
N GLN A 124 -7.24 -5.21 25.82
CA GLN A 124 -6.86 -6.29 26.72
C GLN A 124 -5.97 -7.33 26.02
N LEU A 125 -6.31 -7.72 24.79
CA LEU A 125 -5.49 -8.64 24.01
C LEU A 125 -4.08 -8.08 23.73
N ARG A 126 -3.97 -6.81 23.32
CA ARG A 126 -2.68 -6.14 23.09
C ARG A 126 -1.82 -6.14 24.35
N ASP A 127 -2.42 -5.82 25.50
CA ASP A 127 -1.69 -5.71 26.75
C ASP A 127 -1.17 -7.08 27.25
N GLU A 128 -1.87 -8.18 26.96
CA GLU A 128 -1.36 -9.53 27.23
C GLU A 128 -0.30 -9.99 26.22
N LEU A 129 -0.34 -9.52 24.97
CA LEU A 129 0.70 -9.82 23.96
C LEU A 129 2.02 -9.08 24.22
N GLY A 130 1.98 -7.94 24.91
CA GLY A 130 3.16 -7.15 25.28
C GLY A 130 3.88 -7.63 26.54
N LYS A 131 3.38 -8.68 27.21
CA LYS A 131 4.02 -9.34 28.35
C LYS A 131 4.90 -10.51 27.88
#